data_AF-A0A963LQR5-F1
#
_entry.id   AF-A0A963LQR5-F1
#
_cell.length_a   1.000
_cell.length_b   1.000
_cell.length_c   1.000
_cell.angle_alpha   90.00
_cell.angle_beta   90.00
_cell.angle_gamma   90.00
#
_symmetry.space_group_name_H-M   'P 1'
#
loop_
_entity.id
_entity.type
_entity.pdbx_description
1 polymer ?
#
loop_
_entity_poly.entity_id
_entity_poly.type
_entity_poly.pdbx_seq_one_letter_code
_entity_poly.pdbx_strand_id
1 'polypeptide(L)'
;MTAGRGSDSGAACDRQGKAPVGASQPATRTPAAKATSSIDEFRAADLLDGSPIPTFVVDADHVLLHMNRACADLLGIAVQDVTGKPALGRHLFGYTRPLLAELVVDGA
;
A
#
# COMPACT_ATOMS: atom_id res chain seq x y z
N MET A 1 40.67 52.80 -42.11
CA MET A 1 40.04 54.11 -41.88
C MET A 1 38.74 53.88 -41.14
N THR A 2 38.70 54.44 -39.92
CA THR A 2 37.60 54.86 -39.02
C THR A 2 36.22 54.97 -39.68
N ALA A 3 35.05 54.84 -39.06
CA ALA A 3 34.52 54.84 -37.70
C ALA A 3 33.18 54.06 -37.79
N GLY A 4 32.40 53.73 -36.77
CA GLY A 4 32.18 54.35 -35.48
C GLY A 4 30.99 53.63 -34.82
N ARG A 5 30.93 53.73 -33.50
CA ARG A 5 29.84 53.20 -32.66
C ARG A 5 28.54 53.97 -32.90
N GLY A 6 27.41 53.29 -32.71
CA GLY A 6 26.10 53.91 -32.56
C GLY A 6 25.12 52.90 -31.96
N SER A 7 24.75 53.15 -30.71
CA SER A 7 23.75 52.47 -29.89
C SER A 7 22.32 52.93 -30.21
N ASP A 8 21.37 52.32 -29.49
CA ASP A 8 19.93 52.63 -29.35
C ASP A 8 18.99 51.79 -30.23
N SER A 9 18.24 50.86 -29.63
CA SER A 9 17.03 51.08 -28.82
C SER A 9 15.86 51.56 -29.68
N GLY A 10 14.93 50.67 -29.96
CA GLY A 10 13.71 51.00 -30.69
C GLY A 10 12.75 49.82 -30.76
N ALA A 11 11.69 49.93 -29.98
CA ALA A 11 10.58 49.00 -29.86
C ALA A 11 9.96 48.55 -31.20
N ALA A 12 9.55 47.29 -31.24
CA ALA A 12 8.54 46.80 -32.17
C ALA A 12 7.52 45.97 -31.38
N CYS A 13 6.54 46.68 -30.83
CA CYS A 13 5.26 46.14 -30.37
C CYS A 13 4.25 46.39 -31.49
N ASP A 14 3.72 45.33 -32.09
CA ASP A 14 2.53 45.27 -32.96
C ASP A 14 2.55 43.87 -33.64
N ARG A 15 1.48 43.06 -33.78
CA ARG A 15 0.08 43.43 -33.96
C ARG A 15 -0.83 42.17 -33.87
N GLN A 16 -2.04 42.41 -33.37
CA GLN A 16 -3.34 41.79 -33.70
C GLN A 16 -3.63 40.29 -33.42
N GLY A 17 -4.76 40.07 -32.71
CA GLY A 17 -5.88 39.39 -33.37
C GLY A 17 -6.72 38.38 -32.58
N LYS A 18 -7.73 38.89 -31.86
CA LYS A 18 -9.13 38.38 -31.84
C LYS A 18 -9.43 37.01 -31.17
N ALA A 19 -10.03 37.07 -29.97
CA ALA A 19 -10.93 36.02 -29.48
C ALA A 19 -12.23 36.00 -30.31
N PRO A 20 -12.91 34.84 -30.41
CA PRO A 20 -14.13 34.73 -29.63
C PRO A 20 -14.37 33.37 -28.98
N VAL A 21 -15.18 33.46 -27.93
CA VAL A 21 -15.85 32.42 -27.15
C VAL A 21 -16.46 31.31 -28.02
N GLY A 22 -16.37 30.05 -27.57
CA GLY A 22 -16.94 28.92 -28.28
C GLY A 22 -16.94 27.63 -27.48
N ALA A 23 -18.02 27.43 -26.72
CA ALA A 23 -18.62 26.17 -26.29
C ALA A 23 -17.70 25.02 -25.79
N SER A 24 -17.75 24.81 -24.48
CA SER A 24 -17.46 23.53 -23.82
C SER A 24 -18.21 22.39 -24.52
N GLN A 25 -17.49 21.48 -25.18
CA GLN A 25 -18.04 20.19 -25.57
C GLN A 25 -17.74 19.17 -24.46
N PRO A 26 -18.73 18.41 -23.95
CA PRO A 26 -18.45 17.34 -23.01
C PRO A 26 -17.69 16.24 -23.75
N ALA A 27 -16.45 15.95 -23.32
CA ALA A 27 -15.73 14.77 -23.74
C ALA A 27 -16.55 13.53 -23.33
N THR A 28 -17.07 12.83 -24.33
CA THR A 28 -17.73 11.54 -24.21
C THR A 28 -16.85 10.61 -23.37
N ARG A 29 -17.36 10.18 -22.21
CA ARG A 29 -16.75 9.12 -21.41
C ARG A 29 -16.78 7.83 -22.22
N THR A 30 -15.69 7.53 -22.91
CA THR A 30 -15.37 6.15 -23.28
C THR A 30 -15.31 5.34 -21.98
N PRO A 31 -16.03 4.21 -21.84
CA PRO A 31 -15.83 3.33 -20.69
C PRO A 31 -14.38 2.88 -20.72
N ALA A 32 -13.64 3.26 -19.67
CA ALA A 32 -12.27 2.82 -19.46
C ALA A 32 -12.24 1.29 -19.54
N ALA A 33 -11.54 0.78 -20.54
CA ALA A 33 -11.18 -0.62 -20.62
C ALA A 33 -10.52 -1.00 -19.28
N LYS A 34 -10.99 -2.09 -18.68
CA LYS A 34 -10.41 -2.71 -17.48
C LYS A 34 -8.89 -2.79 -17.67
N ALA A 35 -8.14 -1.99 -16.93
CA ALA A 35 -6.73 -2.26 -16.71
C ALA A 35 -6.66 -3.53 -15.85
N THR A 36 -6.48 -4.67 -16.49
CA THR A 36 -6.09 -5.92 -15.84
C THR A 36 -4.68 -5.73 -15.31
N SER A 37 -4.55 -5.32 -14.05
CA SER A 37 -3.26 -5.28 -13.36
C SER A 37 -2.84 -6.72 -13.04
N SER A 38 -2.01 -7.32 -13.89
CA SER A 38 -1.36 -8.60 -13.63
C SER A 38 -0.19 -8.42 -12.66
N ILE A 39 -0.49 -7.97 -11.45
CA ILE A 39 0.24 -8.48 -10.30
C ILE A 39 -0.52 -9.78 -10.03
N ASP A 40 0.10 -10.94 -10.24
CA ASP A 40 -0.47 -12.21 -9.78
C ASP A 40 -1.06 -11.98 -8.39
N GLU A 41 -2.26 -12.47 -8.14
CA GLU A 41 -3.07 -12.21 -6.95
C GLU A 41 -2.28 -12.53 -5.67
N PHE A 42 -1.45 -11.58 -5.24
CA PHE A 42 -0.41 -11.79 -4.26
C PHE A 42 -1.08 -11.85 -2.90
N ARG A 43 -1.08 -13.05 -2.30
CA ARG A 43 -1.80 -13.28 -1.06
C ARG A 43 -0.98 -12.70 0.08
N ALA A 44 -1.65 -12.06 1.04
CA ALA A 44 -0.98 -11.55 2.24
C ALA A 44 -0.19 -12.63 2.99
N ALA A 45 -0.65 -13.89 2.93
CA ALA A 45 0.06 -15.04 3.48
C ALA A 45 1.47 -15.21 2.86
N ASP A 46 1.60 -15.07 1.54
CA ASP A 46 2.87 -15.23 0.84
C ASP A 46 3.89 -14.15 1.27
N LEU A 47 3.41 -12.93 1.53
CA LEU A 47 4.24 -11.85 2.08
C LEU A 47 4.74 -12.18 3.49
N LEU A 48 3.83 -12.65 4.34
CA LEU A 48 4.13 -12.98 5.72
C LEU A 48 5.11 -14.16 5.81
N ASP A 49 4.94 -15.16 4.94
CA ASP A 49 5.80 -16.35 4.87
C ASP A 49 7.19 -16.05 4.31
N GLY A 50 7.31 -15.03 3.44
CA GLY A 50 8.60 -14.50 2.99
C GLY A 50 9.36 -13.67 4.03
N SER A 51 8.72 -13.29 5.13
CA SER A 51 9.34 -12.46 6.18
C SER A 51 10.14 -13.31 7.18
N PRO A 52 11.40 -12.95 7.50
CA PRO A 52 12.17 -13.60 8.55
C PRO A 52 11.71 -13.20 9.96
N ILE A 53 10.77 -12.26 10.09
CA ILE A 53 10.26 -11.79 11.37
C ILE A 53 9.14 -12.73 11.84
N PRO A 54 9.25 -13.34 13.03
CA PRO A 54 8.18 -14.14 13.62
C PRO A 54 6.87 -13.35 13.68
N THR A 55 5.89 -13.76 12.88
CA THR A 55 4.61 -13.06 12.76
C THR A 55 3.46 -14.05 12.77
N PHE A 56 2.41 -13.70 13.51
CA PHE A 56 1.14 -14.41 13.49
C PHE A 56 -0.02 -13.41 13.45
N VAL A 57 -1.18 -13.87 12.99
CA VAL A 57 -2.38 -13.06 12.81
C VAL A 57 -3.51 -13.67 13.63
N VAL A 58 -4.21 -12.85 14.39
CA VAL A 58 -5.41 -13.21 15.16
C VAL A 58 -6.61 -12.40 14.66
N ASP A 59 -7.80 -12.99 14.70
CA ASP A 59 -9.05 -12.28 14.42
C ASP A 59 -9.67 -11.65 15.68
N ALA A 60 -10.85 -11.06 15.51
CA ALA A 60 -11.61 -10.41 16.58
C ALA A 60 -12.18 -11.40 17.62
N ASP A 61 -12.25 -12.69 17.29
CA ASP A 61 -12.68 -13.76 18.19
C ASP A 61 -11.47 -14.41 18.91
N HIS A 62 -10.29 -13.78 18.82
CA HIS A 62 -9.01 -14.26 19.36
C HIS A 62 -8.55 -15.60 18.76
N VAL A 63 -8.98 -15.90 17.54
CA VAL A 63 -8.61 -17.12 16.83
C VAL A 63 -7.42 -16.85 15.93
N LEU A 64 -6.44 -17.76 15.94
CA LEU A 64 -5.26 -17.69 15.09
C LEU A 64 -5.62 -17.98 13.62
N LEU A 65 -5.49 -16.97 12.76
CA LEU A 65 -5.75 -17.08 11.32
C LEU A 65 -4.53 -17.54 10.52
N HIS A 66 -3.35 -17.00 10.84
CA HIS A 66 -2.10 -17.32 10.15
C HIS A 66 -0.91 -17.31 11.11
N MET A 67 0.07 -18.16 10.84
CA MET A 67 1.37 -18.13 11.48
C MET A 67 2.40 -18.34 10.39
N ASN A 68 3.36 -17.40 10.27
CA ASN A 68 4.39 -17.55 9.27
C ASN A 68 5.42 -18.60 9.67
N ARG A 69 6.18 -19.07 8.67
CA ARG A 69 7.21 -20.09 8.89
C ARG A 69 8.24 -19.68 9.96
N ALA A 70 8.70 -18.43 9.95
CA ALA A 70 9.66 -17.95 10.95
C ALA A 70 9.14 -18.05 12.39
N CYS A 71 7.85 -17.80 12.60
CA CYS A 71 7.20 -17.94 13.90
C CYS A 71 7.03 -19.39 14.32
N ALA A 72 6.60 -20.26 13.40
CA ALA A 72 6.47 -21.70 13.65
C ALA A 72 7.81 -22.32 14.04
N ASP A 73 8.88 -22.01 13.28
CA ASP A 73 10.23 -22.50 13.52
C ASP A 73 10.80 -21.98 14.85
N LEU A 74 10.59 -20.69 15.17
CA LEU A 74 11.07 -20.10 16.42
C LEU A 74 10.41 -20.71 17.66
N LEU A 75 9.10 -20.95 17.59
CA LEU A 75 8.33 -21.46 18.73
C LEU A 75 8.33 -22.99 18.80
N GLY A 76 8.77 -23.68 17.75
CA GLY A 76 8.69 -25.13 17.65
C GLY A 76 7.24 -25.64 17.61
N ILE A 77 6.32 -24.83 17.06
CA ILE A 77 4.89 -25.13 16.99
C ILE A 77 4.51 -25.44 15.55
N ALA A 78 3.83 -26.56 15.33
CA ALA A 78 3.33 -26.89 14.01
C ALA A 78 2.07 -26.04 13.70
N VAL A 79 2.05 -25.39 12.54
CA VAL A 79 0.97 -24.45 12.15
C VAL A 79 -0.40 -25.12 12.20
N GLN A 80 -0.50 -26.36 11.71
CA GLN A 80 -1.73 -27.15 11.73
C GLN A 80 -2.28 -27.42 13.14
N ASP A 81 -1.44 -27.34 14.16
CA ASP A 81 -1.85 -27.56 15.55
C ASP A 81 -2.44 -26.31 16.20
N VAL A 82 -2.33 -25.14 15.57
CA VAL A 82 -2.74 -23.86 16.18
C VAL A 82 -3.64 -23.02 15.30
N THR A 83 -3.65 -23.19 13.98
CA THR A 83 -4.58 -22.49 13.09
C THR A 83 -6.04 -22.83 13.44
N GLY A 84 -6.89 -21.81 13.53
CA GLY A 84 -8.30 -21.96 13.90
C GLY A 84 -8.54 -22.23 15.39
N LYS A 85 -7.52 -22.10 16.24
CA LYS A 85 -7.63 -22.24 17.70
C LYS A 85 -7.43 -20.88 18.39
N PRO A 86 -7.84 -20.77 19.67
CA PRO A 86 -7.53 -19.58 20.48
C PRO A 86 -6.03 -19.28 20.47
N ALA A 87 -5.68 -18.00 20.60
CA ALA A 87 -4.30 -17.52 20.48
C ALA A 87 -3.31 -18.25 21.41
N LEU A 88 -2.02 -18.11 21.07
CA LEU A 88 -0.92 -18.95 21.56
C LEU A 88 -0.61 -18.82 23.07
N GLY A 89 -1.35 -18.00 23.83
CA GLY A 89 -1.07 -17.73 25.25
C GLY A 89 -0.79 -18.99 26.08
N ARG A 90 -1.66 -20.00 25.97
CA ARG A 90 -1.45 -21.28 26.66
C ARG A 90 -0.26 -22.07 26.13
N HIS A 91 -0.01 -22.02 24.82
CA HIS A 91 1.13 -22.71 24.20
C HIS A 91 2.47 -22.10 24.62
N LEU A 92 2.55 -20.78 24.75
CA LEU A 92 3.78 -20.05 25.11
C LEU A 92 4.11 -20.11 26.60
N PHE A 93 3.09 -20.05 27.46
CA PHE A 93 3.28 -19.89 28.90
C PHE A 93 2.91 -21.14 29.72
N GLY A 94 2.26 -22.14 29.13
CA GLY A 94 1.76 -23.34 29.82
C GLY A 94 0.48 -23.13 30.64
N TYR A 95 -0.02 -21.90 30.72
CA TYR A 95 -1.28 -21.52 31.35
C TYR A 95 -1.98 -20.44 30.52
N THR A 96 -3.28 -20.26 30.70
CA THR A 96 -4.06 -19.26 29.94
C THR A 96 -3.62 -17.85 30.33
N ARG A 97 -3.07 -17.11 29.36
CA ARG A 97 -2.63 -15.72 29.52
C ARG A 97 -2.86 -14.98 28.20
N PRO A 98 -3.50 -13.79 28.21
CA PRO A 98 -3.69 -13.02 26.98
C PRO A 98 -2.35 -12.51 26.43
N LEU A 99 -2.20 -12.56 25.12
CA LEU A 99 -1.09 -11.96 24.38
C LEU A 99 -1.32 -10.47 24.16
N LEU A 100 -0.26 -9.72 23.88
CA LEU A 100 -0.38 -8.31 23.52
C LEU A 100 -1.32 -8.11 22.33
N ALA A 101 -1.26 -8.99 21.33
CA ALA A 101 -2.16 -8.93 20.18
C ALA A 101 -3.65 -9.05 20.59
N GLU A 102 -3.96 -9.91 21.57
CA GLU A 102 -5.34 -10.06 22.08
C GLU A 102 -5.79 -8.82 22.84
N LEU A 103 -4.91 -8.23 23.67
CA LEU A 103 -5.22 -6.98 24.38
C LEU A 103 -5.50 -5.81 23.42
N VAL A 104 -4.75 -5.75 22.31
CA VAL A 104 -4.98 -4.75 21.25
C VAL A 104 -6.32 -4.97 20.55
N VAL A 105 -6.71 -6.22 20.31
CA VAL A 105 -8.04 -6.56 19.77
C VAL A 105 -9.15 -6.14 20.74
N ASP A 106 -8.95 -6.35 22.04
CA ASP A 106 -9.88 -5.94 23.09
C ASP A 106 -9.96 -4.41 23.29
N GLY A 107 -8.97 -3.66 22.78
CA GLY A 107 -8.84 -2.22 23.01
C GLY A 107 -8.47 -1.86 24.46
N ALA A 108 -7.74 -2.76 25.14
CA ALA A 108 -7.37 -2.65 26.56
C ALA A 108 -6.08 -1.86 26.82
#